data_AF-A0A833Y0E0-F1
#
_entry.id   AF-A0A833Y0E0-F1
#
_cell.length_a   1.000
_cell.length_b   1.000
_cell.length_c   1.000
_cell.angle_alpha   90.00
_cell.angle_beta   90.00
_cell.angle_gamma   90.00
#
_symmetry.space_group_name_H-M   'P 1'
#
loop_
_entity.id
_entity.type
_entity.pdbx_description
1 polymer ?
#
loop_
_entity_poly.entity_id
_entity_poly.type
_entity_poly.pdbx_seq_one_letter_code
_entity_poly.pdbx_strand_id
1 'polypeptide(L)'
;MAVQYMRRVIERKAKFDIMNLNCLQVAPKTYIPALFGHASDDKFIQPHHSDLIFKSYAGDKNIIKFDGDHNSSRPQFYYDSVSIFFYNVLHPPQISAAQSSKLEKYYDLGDLKTTAGMNEVIFQSNAVFNWLMLVLHMLAFSISSLCSCLWHQ
;
A
#
# COMPACT_ATOMS: atom_id res chain seq x y z
N MET A 1 -5.84 19.17 20.29
CA MET A 1 -7.28 19.06 19.92
C MET A 1 -7.53 18.16 18.70
N ALA A 2 -6.73 18.25 17.62
CA ALA A 2 -6.94 17.44 16.40
C ALA A 2 -6.93 15.92 16.62
N VAL A 3 -5.96 15.38 17.38
CA VAL A 3 -5.85 13.93 17.64
C VAL A 3 -7.09 13.36 18.36
N GLN A 4 -7.62 14.09 19.34
CA GLN A 4 -8.83 13.68 20.07
C GLN A 4 -10.08 13.70 19.19
N TYR A 5 -10.17 14.66 18.27
CA TYR A 5 -11.23 14.67 17.26
C TYR A 5 -11.12 13.46 16.32
N MET A 6 -9.92 13.19 15.79
CA MET A 6 -9.68 12.03 14.93
C MET A 6 -10.06 10.72 15.64
N ARG A 7 -9.60 10.53 16.88
CA ARG A 7 -9.98 9.38 17.70
C ARG A 7 -11.49 9.20 17.81
N ARG A 8 -12.25 10.26 18.16
CA ARG A 8 -13.73 10.19 18.24
C ARG A 8 -14.39 9.87 16.89
N VAL A 9 -13.82 10.32 15.78
CA VAL A 9 -14.33 9.99 14.44
C VAL A 9 -14.06 8.51 14.13
N ILE A 10 -12.87 8.01 14.45
CA ILE A 10 -12.48 6.60 14.27
C ILE A 10 -13.35 5.70 15.13
N GLU A 11 -13.49 5.99 16.43
CA GLU A 11 -14.35 5.24 17.35
C GLU A 11 -15.79 5.17 16.84
N ARG A 12 -16.35 6.27 16.34
CA ARG A 12 -17.73 6.28 15.80
C ARG A 12 -17.89 5.46 14.52
N LYS A 13 -16.92 5.51 13.61
CA LYS A 13 -17.00 4.89 12.28
C LYS A 13 -16.54 3.43 12.29
N ALA A 14 -15.39 3.15 12.90
CA ALA A 14 -14.74 1.85 12.90
C ALA A 14 -15.02 1.03 14.16
N LYS A 15 -15.74 1.58 15.14
CA LYS A 15 -16.18 0.89 16.37
C LYS A 15 -15.05 0.36 17.26
N PHE A 16 -13.86 0.93 17.15
CA PHE A 16 -12.74 0.64 18.05
C PHE A 16 -12.00 1.92 18.43
N ASP A 17 -11.33 1.90 19.58
CA ASP A 17 -10.43 2.96 20.01
C ASP A 17 -9.06 2.79 19.36
N ILE A 18 -8.63 3.79 18.58
CA ILE A 18 -7.32 3.79 17.92
C ILE A 18 -6.15 3.62 18.89
N MET A 19 -6.30 4.03 20.16
CA MET A 19 -5.25 3.86 21.16
C MET A 19 -5.02 2.40 21.57
N ASN A 20 -5.98 1.51 21.30
CA ASN A 20 -5.87 0.08 21.57
C ASN A 20 -5.27 -0.69 20.37
N LEU A 21 -4.98 -0.01 19.25
CA LEU A 21 -4.43 -0.66 18.06
C LEU A 21 -2.96 -1.07 18.30
N ASN A 22 -2.69 -2.37 18.27
CA ASN A 22 -1.35 -2.91 18.44
C ASN A 22 -1.02 -3.97 17.39
N CYS A 23 -0.22 -3.59 16.39
CA CYS A 23 0.20 -4.47 15.30
C CYS A 23 1.07 -5.65 15.75
N LEU A 24 1.73 -5.57 16.91
CA LEU A 24 2.59 -6.66 17.40
C LEU A 24 1.80 -7.89 17.84
N GLN A 25 0.52 -7.74 18.19
CA GLN A 25 -0.33 -8.87 18.56
C GLN A 25 -0.75 -9.72 17.35
N VAL A 26 -0.79 -9.11 16.16
CA VAL A 26 -1.25 -9.75 14.91
C VAL A 26 -0.10 -10.12 13.99
N ALA A 27 1.06 -9.47 14.09
CA ALA A 27 2.24 -9.77 13.27
C ALA A 27 2.66 -11.26 13.30
N PRO A 28 2.69 -11.96 14.46
CA PRO A 28 3.02 -13.40 14.51
C PRO A 28 2.01 -14.32 13.83
N LYS A 29 0.80 -13.81 13.53
CA LYS A 29 -0.28 -14.57 12.91
C LYS A 29 -0.43 -14.24 11.42
N THR A 30 0.42 -13.35 10.90
CA THR A 30 0.32 -12.86 9.52
C THR A 30 1.38 -13.53 8.65
N TYR A 31 0.92 -14.16 7.56
CA TYR A 31 1.76 -14.97 6.66
C TYR A 31 1.81 -14.45 5.23
N ILE A 32 1.06 -13.41 4.90
CA ILE A 32 1.11 -12.82 3.56
C ILE A 32 2.50 -12.20 3.32
N PRO A 33 3.04 -12.24 2.09
CA PRO A 33 4.29 -11.56 1.77
C PRO A 33 4.19 -10.07 2.06
N ALA A 34 5.21 -9.50 2.71
CA ALA A 34 5.24 -8.09 3.08
C ALA A 34 6.58 -7.42 2.76
N LEU A 35 6.53 -6.20 2.24
CA LEU A 35 7.68 -5.33 2.07
C LEU A 35 7.53 -4.11 2.98
N PHE A 36 8.44 -3.96 3.93
CA PHE A 36 8.49 -2.83 4.85
C PHE A 36 9.42 -1.76 4.28
N GLY A 37 8.95 -0.51 4.22
CA GLY A 37 9.76 0.66 3.87
C GLY A 37 9.84 1.62 5.04
N HIS A 38 11.04 2.06 5.40
CA HIS A 38 11.20 3.01 6.51
C HIS A 38 12.32 4.03 6.26
N ALA A 39 12.04 5.29 6.59
CA ALA A 39 13.01 6.38 6.45
C ALA A 39 13.87 6.50 7.72
N SER A 40 15.19 6.53 7.58
CA SER A 40 16.13 6.46 8.71
C SER A 40 15.97 7.63 9.70
N ASP A 41 15.58 8.81 9.22
CA ASP A 41 15.45 10.05 10.01
C ASP A 41 14.00 10.43 10.31
N ASP A 42 13.06 9.48 10.22
CA ASP A 42 11.65 9.72 10.57
C ASP A 42 11.48 10.01 12.07
N LYS A 43 11.14 11.27 12.37
CA LYS A 43 10.87 11.73 13.75
C LYS A 43 9.43 11.53 14.18
N PHE A 44 8.51 11.33 13.24
CA PHE A 44 7.09 11.14 13.52
C PHE A 44 6.80 9.69 13.86
N ILE A 45 7.23 8.76 12.99
CA ILE A 45 7.18 7.32 13.23
C ILE A 45 8.60 6.79 13.26
N GLN A 46 9.15 6.62 14.45
CA GLN A 46 10.55 6.20 14.59
C GLN A 46 10.81 4.79 13.99
N PRO A 47 12.02 4.54 13.46
CA PRO A 47 12.41 3.26 12.85
C PRO A 47 12.17 2.02 13.70
N HIS A 48 12.32 2.14 15.02
CA HIS A 48 12.16 1.02 15.94
C HIS A 48 10.76 0.37 15.85
N HIS A 49 9.70 1.13 15.51
CA HIS A 49 8.36 0.56 15.34
C HIS A 49 8.32 -0.45 14.19
N SER A 50 8.92 -0.09 13.04
CA SER A 50 9.01 -1.00 11.89
C SER A 50 9.86 -2.22 12.20
N ASP A 51 10.97 -2.04 12.94
CA ASP A 51 11.85 -3.13 13.35
C ASP A 51 11.15 -4.12 14.28
N LEU A 52 10.33 -3.65 15.22
CA LEU A 52 9.57 -4.50 16.14
C LEU A 52 8.54 -5.33 15.39
N ILE A 53 7.76 -4.71 14.50
CA ILE A 53 6.75 -5.41 13.69
C ILE A 53 7.44 -6.42 12.79
N PHE A 54 8.51 -6.02 12.08
CA PHE A 54 9.27 -6.89 11.20
C PHE A 54 9.80 -8.13 11.94
N LYS A 55 10.41 -7.96 13.12
CA LYS A 55 10.91 -9.09 13.93
C LYS A 55 9.80 -10.05 14.33
N SER A 56 8.62 -9.51 14.66
CA SER A 56 7.47 -10.29 15.11
C SER A 56 6.66 -10.92 13.97
N TYR A 57 6.92 -10.55 12.71
CA TYR A 57 6.10 -10.94 11.58
C TYR A 57 6.43 -12.37 11.12
N ALA A 58 5.42 -13.22 10.95
CA ALA A 58 5.63 -14.65 10.71
C ALA A 58 5.91 -15.01 9.25
N GLY A 59 5.26 -14.31 8.31
CA GLY A 59 5.39 -14.57 6.87
C GLY A 59 6.70 -14.09 6.25
N ASP A 60 6.77 -14.29 4.92
CA ASP A 60 7.83 -13.76 4.09
C ASP A 60 7.85 -12.23 4.18
N LYS A 61 9.02 -11.71 4.53
CA LYS A 61 9.17 -10.30 4.84
C LYS A 61 10.52 -9.79 4.39
N ASN A 62 10.52 -8.57 3.88
CA ASN A 62 11.74 -7.82 3.61
C ASN A 62 11.59 -6.38 4.14
N ILE A 63 12.70 -5.75 4.53
CA ILE A 63 12.71 -4.36 5.00
C ILE A 63 13.75 -3.55 4.24
N ILE A 64 13.33 -2.42 3.69
CA ILE A 64 14.17 -1.46 3.01
C ILE A 64 14.20 -0.21 3.87
N LYS A 65 15.41 0.12 4.36
CA LYS A 65 15.67 1.40 5.01
C LYS A 65 16.35 2.33 4.02
N PHE A 66 15.93 3.59 4.01
CA PHE A 66 16.45 4.62 3.12
C PHE A 66 16.58 5.94 3.85
N ASP A 67 17.43 6.83 3.34
CA ASP A 67 17.67 8.13 3.95
C ASP A 67 16.49 9.08 3.73
N GLY A 68 16.26 9.96 4.71
CA GLY A 68 15.16 10.93 4.70
C GLY A 68 14.25 10.81 5.92
N ASP A 69 13.25 11.69 5.96
CA ASP A 69 12.24 11.77 7.00
C ASP A 69 10.85 11.26 6.54
N HIS A 70 9.85 11.45 7.39
CA HIS A 70 8.47 11.03 7.13
C HIS A 70 7.94 11.50 5.76
N ASN A 71 8.29 12.73 5.36
CA ASN A 71 7.72 13.44 4.21
C ASN A 71 8.70 13.54 3.03
N SER A 72 9.95 13.11 3.22
CA SER A 72 10.98 13.15 2.19
C SER A 72 10.59 12.29 0.98
N SER A 73 10.95 12.73 -0.22
CA SER A 73 10.78 11.93 -1.42
C SER A 73 11.50 10.59 -1.27
N ARG A 74 10.85 9.50 -1.69
CA ARG A 74 11.46 8.17 -1.63
C ARG A 74 12.46 8.04 -2.78
N PRO A 75 13.64 7.42 -2.56
CA PRO A 75 14.64 7.26 -3.61
C PRO A 75 14.16 6.26 -4.67
N GLN A 76 14.69 6.38 -5.90
CA GLN A 76 14.25 5.57 -7.04
C GLN A 76 14.32 4.06 -6.77
N PHE A 77 15.41 3.59 -6.14
CA PHE A 77 15.58 2.17 -5.83
C PHE A 77 14.47 1.61 -4.93
N TYR A 78 13.84 2.44 -4.09
CA TYR A 78 12.71 2.01 -3.27
C TYR A 78 11.49 1.72 -4.15
N TYR A 79 11.19 2.61 -5.10
CA TYR A 79 10.12 2.38 -6.08
C TYR A 79 10.38 1.14 -6.94
N ASP A 80 11.62 0.97 -7.40
CA ASP A 80 12.00 -0.21 -8.20
C ASP A 80 11.81 -1.51 -7.40
N SER A 81 12.22 -1.50 -6.13
CA SER A 81 12.05 -2.65 -5.23
C SER A 81 10.58 -2.97 -4.96
N VAL A 82 9.73 -1.95 -4.79
CA VAL A 82 8.28 -2.12 -4.63
C VAL A 82 7.66 -2.74 -5.89
N SER A 83 8.06 -2.28 -7.07
CA SER A 83 7.61 -2.83 -8.35
C SER A 83 8.00 -4.30 -8.50
N ILE A 84 9.25 -4.64 -8.19
CA ILE A 84 9.74 -6.03 -8.23
C ILE A 84 8.97 -6.91 -7.24
N PHE A 85 8.76 -6.43 -6.02
CA PHE A 85 8.00 -7.15 -5.00
C PHE A 85 6.58 -7.45 -5.49
N PHE A 86 5.86 -6.45 -6.00
CA PHE A 86 4.51 -6.68 -6.51
C PHE A 86 4.47 -7.61 -7.70
N TYR A 87 5.42 -7.49 -8.64
CA TYR A 87 5.50 -8.39 -9.78
C TYR A 87 5.69 -9.84 -9.32
N ASN A 88 6.58 -10.07 -8.37
CA ASN A 88 6.89 -11.41 -7.85
C ASN A 88 5.76 -11.99 -6.98
N VAL A 89 5.01 -11.16 -6.25
CA VAL A 89 3.93 -11.65 -5.38
C VAL A 89 2.65 -11.88 -6.19
N LEU A 90 2.32 -10.94 -7.07
CA LEU A 90 1.03 -10.91 -7.74
C LEU A 90 1.04 -11.57 -9.13
N HIS A 91 2.23 -11.85 -9.67
CA HIS A 91 2.42 -12.51 -10.98
C HIS A 91 1.52 -11.92 -12.08
N PRO A 92 1.66 -10.62 -12.40
CA PRO A 92 0.80 -10.00 -13.41
C PRO A 92 0.91 -10.74 -14.75
N PRO A 93 -0.20 -10.84 -15.50
CA PRO A 93 -0.19 -11.45 -16.82
C PRO A 93 0.78 -10.70 -17.74
N GLN A 94 1.54 -11.44 -18.54
CA GLN A 94 2.50 -10.86 -19.48
C GLN A 94 1.75 -10.04 -20.53
N ILE A 95 2.05 -8.75 -20.58
CA ILE A 95 1.48 -7.83 -21.56
C ILE A 95 2.30 -7.98 -22.85
N SER A 96 1.63 -8.18 -23.99
CA SER A 96 2.32 -8.31 -25.28
C SER A 96 3.02 -7.00 -25.67
N ALA A 97 4.11 -7.07 -26.43
CA ALA A 97 4.88 -5.90 -26.86
C ALA A 97 4.03 -4.83 -27.58
N ALA A 98 2.95 -5.23 -28.24
CA ALA A 98 1.99 -4.33 -28.91
C ALA A 98 1.19 -3.44 -27.93
N GLN A 99 1.05 -3.86 -26.66
CA GLN A 99 0.31 -3.13 -25.62
C GLN A 99 1.25 -2.26 -24.75
N SER A 100 2.55 -2.56 -24.74
CA SER A 100 3.57 -1.80 -24.02
C SER A 100 3.74 -0.37 -24.57
N SER A 101 3.70 -0.19 -25.89
CA SER A 101 3.77 1.14 -26.55
C SER A 101 2.57 2.05 -26.24
N LYS A 102 1.42 1.46 -25.87
CA LYS A 102 0.24 2.22 -25.43
C LYS A 102 0.35 2.66 -23.97
N LEU A 103 1.10 1.91 -23.16
CA LEU A 103 1.31 2.20 -21.74
C LEU A 103 2.35 3.31 -21.53
N GLU A 104 3.41 3.38 -22.34
CA GLU A 104 4.39 4.48 -22.30
C GLU A 104 3.73 5.85 -22.49
N LYS A 105 2.77 5.96 -23.42
CA LYS A 105 1.98 7.20 -23.62
C LYS A 105 1.14 7.62 -22.41
N TYR A 106 0.89 6.72 -21.46
CA TYR A 106 0.07 6.98 -20.28
C TYR A 106 0.90 7.53 -19.10
N TYR A 107 2.19 7.20 -19.05
CA TYR A 107 3.14 7.69 -18.04
C TYR A 107 3.85 8.98 -18.48
N ASP A 108 3.89 9.26 -19.78
CA ASP A 108 4.42 10.50 -20.37
C ASP A 108 3.42 11.67 -20.31
N LEU A 109 2.78 11.86 -19.14
CA LEU A 109 1.86 12.98 -18.88
C LEU A 109 2.61 14.16 -18.23
N GLY A 110 3.82 14.44 -18.72
CA GLY A 110 4.66 15.53 -18.24
C GLY A 110 4.38 16.88 -18.89
N ASP A 111 3.67 16.95 -20.02
CA ASP A 111 3.53 18.22 -20.75
C ASP A 111 2.36 18.25 -21.76
N LEU A 112 1.12 18.58 -21.34
CA LEU A 112 0.21 19.40 -22.17
C LEU A 112 -1.01 19.97 -21.43
N LYS A 113 -1.28 21.22 -21.80
CA LYS A 113 -2.27 22.20 -21.34
C LYS A 113 -3.73 21.70 -21.25
N THR A 114 -4.38 22.16 -20.18
CA THR A 114 -5.82 22.23 -19.95
C THR A 114 -6.57 22.82 -21.15
N THR A 115 -7.40 22.03 -21.84
CA THR A 115 -8.64 22.50 -22.48
C THR A 115 -9.59 21.35 -22.79
N ALA A 116 -10.80 21.44 -22.22
CA ALA A 116 -12.10 20.99 -22.70
C ALA A 116 -12.20 19.68 -23.52
N GLY A 117 -12.76 18.65 -22.88
CA GLY A 117 -13.48 17.56 -23.56
C GLY A 117 -12.77 16.22 -23.54
N MET A 118 -12.84 15.48 -22.42
CA MET A 118 -12.54 14.04 -22.41
C MET A 118 -13.76 13.28 -21.89
N ASN A 119 -14.65 12.93 -22.82
CA ASN A 119 -15.61 11.85 -22.62
C ASN A 119 -14.92 10.51 -22.92
N GLU A 120 -15.01 9.58 -21.96
CA GLU A 120 -15.12 8.12 -22.15
C GLU A 120 -13.97 7.28 -22.75
N VAL A 121 -12.69 7.58 -22.53
CA VAL A 121 -11.62 6.61 -22.92
C VAL A 121 -10.55 6.36 -21.84
N ILE A 122 -10.96 6.29 -20.57
CA ILE A 122 -10.08 5.91 -19.45
C ILE A 122 -10.62 4.67 -18.71
N PHE A 123 -11.21 3.69 -19.40
CA PHE A 123 -11.71 2.49 -18.70
C PHE A 123 -11.80 1.24 -19.58
N GLN A 124 -10.83 1.03 -20.46
CA GLN A 124 -10.78 -0.18 -21.30
C GLN A 124 -9.42 -0.86 -21.32
N SER A 125 -8.93 -1.24 -20.13
CA SER A 125 -8.24 -2.53 -20.03
C SER A 125 -8.80 -3.27 -18.82
N ASN A 126 -9.80 -4.12 -19.09
CA ASN A 126 -10.49 -4.93 -18.08
C ASN A 126 -9.51 -5.79 -17.26
N ALA A 127 -8.33 -6.08 -17.78
CA ALA A 127 -7.30 -6.82 -17.07
C ALA A 127 -6.64 -6.00 -15.95
N VAL A 128 -6.20 -4.77 -16.19
CA VAL A 128 -5.48 -3.97 -15.18
C VAL A 128 -6.45 -3.41 -14.13
N PHE A 129 -7.67 -3.04 -14.53
CA PHE A 129 -8.68 -2.59 -13.56
C PHE A 129 -9.19 -3.74 -12.71
N ASN A 130 -9.44 -4.93 -13.29
CA ASN A 130 -9.75 -6.11 -12.47
C ASN A 130 -8.55 -6.55 -11.63
N TRP A 131 -7.31 -6.38 -12.10
CA TRP A 131 -6.12 -6.76 -11.35
C TRP A 131 -5.84 -5.80 -10.20
N LEU A 132 -5.93 -4.49 -10.40
CA LEU A 132 -5.84 -3.50 -9.33
C LEU A 132 -7.00 -3.64 -8.34
N MET A 133 -8.23 -3.93 -8.82
CA MET A 133 -9.37 -4.24 -7.96
C MET A 133 -9.26 -5.60 -7.28
N LEU A 134 -8.59 -6.60 -7.86
CA LEU A 134 -8.28 -7.87 -7.20
C LEU A 134 -7.19 -7.68 -6.15
N VAL A 135 -6.19 -6.83 -6.40
CA VAL A 135 -5.14 -6.51 -5.44
C VAL A 135 -5.71 -5.70 -4.29
N LEU A 136 -6.60 -4.74 -4.57
CA LEU A 136 -7.40 -4.05 -3.55
C LEU A 136 -8.37 -5.00 -2.85
N HIS A 137 -8.99 -5.96 -3.54
CA HIS A 137 -9.85 -6.97 -2.89
C HIS A 137 -9.07 -7.99 -2.07
N MET A 138 -7.84 -8.35 -2.45
CA MET A 138 -6.98 -9.31 -1.74
C MET A 138 -6.26 -8.64 -0.56
N LEU A 139 -5.84 -7.38 -0.71
CA LEU A 139 -5.45 -6.53 0.43
C LEU A 139 -6.64 -6.29 1.35
N ALA A 140 -7.83 -6.04 0.80
CA ALA A 140 -9.06 -5.97 1.58
C ALA A 140 -9.48 -7.33 2.15
N PHE A 141 -9.08 -8.47 1.58
CA PHE A 141 -9.36 -9.81 2.11
C PHE A 141 -8.42 -10.17 3.28
N SER A 142 -7.17 -9.69 3.24
CA SER A 142 -6.27 -9.79 4.39
C SER A 142 -6.64 -8.79 5.49
N ILE A 143 -7.11 -7.59 5.13
CA ILE A 143 -7.68 -6.64 6.08
C ILE A 143 -9.04 -7.13 6.60
N SER A 144 -9.86 -7.81 5.79
CA SER A 144 -11.14 -8.37 6.21
C SER A 144 -10.98 -9.66 6.98
N SER A 145 -9.95 -10.48 6.77
CA SER A 145 -9.67 -11.60 7.69
C SER A 145 -9.29 -11.09 9.10
N LEU A 146 -8.62 -9.93 9.18
CA LEU A 146 -8.42 -9.21 10.45
C LEU A 146 -9.69 -8.47 10.94
N CYS A 147 -10.57 -8.01 10.04
CA CYS A 147 -11.77 -7.22 10.36
C CYS A 147 -13.04 -8.06 10.58
N SER A 148 -13.08 -9.31 10.10
CA SER A 148 -14.19 -10.27 10.28
C SER A 148 -14.17 -10.88 11.68
N CYS A 149 -13.02 -10.87 12.37
CA CYS A 149 -13.00 -11.07 13.82
C CYS A 149 -13.57 -9.88 14.61
N LEU A 150 -13.69 -8.69 14.01
CA LEU A 150 -14.21 -7.47 14.66
C LEU A 150 -15.70 -7.17 14.35
N TRP A 151 -16.37 -7.93 13.48
CA TRP A 151 -17.79 -7.70 13.17
C TRP A 151 -18.74 -8.74 13.80
N HIS A 152 -18.27 -9.61 14.69
CA HIS A 152 -19.17 -10.51 15.42
C HIS A 152 -18.85 -10.74 16.89
N GLN A 153 -18.18 -9.79 17.55
CA GLN A 153 -18.08 -9.71 19.00
C GLN A 153 -18.08 -8.27 19.48
#